data_AF-X1E4E0-F1
#
_entry.id   AF-X1E4E0-F1
#
_cell.length_a   1.000
_cell.length_b   1.000
_cell.length_c   1.000
_cell.angle_alpha   90.00
_cell.angle_beta   90.00
_cell.angle_gamma   90.00
#
_symmetry.space_group_name_H-M   'P 1'
#
loop_
_entity.id
_entity.type
_entity.pdbx_description
1 polymer ?
#
loop_
_entity_poly.entity_id
_entity_poly.type
_entity_poly.pdbx_seq_one_letter_code
_entity_poly.pdbx_strand_id
1 'polypeptide(L)'
;MAIAACSGGGSSQDEHRPAAVTAFDLPADGELPGWSLVTEPEHFEADNLWEYINGQADFFIDYGFVRVDTAEYRNDQESSSVVLEVYRMGRPQEAFGIFAAERTPDDRPLEVGAQAYLGANVLGFWQAEQYVKLTSFDEGPAVEQLLIGLAEEISSRIPSQERELETLLLFPEDGRVEASERFIPKNFLGQPYLSDAYRVDYTYDDQQVQLFVVDTASPEEAQSHFKRLEDFHRGRDQGQVTLETTEDPPMLIVDGPSKTVVFQLDHRLGGAIGMRSLDTGRAAAVALAEKI
;
A
#
# COMPACT_ATOMS: atom_id res chain seq x y z
N MET A 1 50.27 -40.34 33.57
CA MET A 1 49.13 -40.05 34.46
C MET A 1 48.80 -38.58 34.29
N ALA A 2 47.61 -38.07 34.05
CA ALA A 2 46.26 -38.60 33.80
C ALA A 2 45.40 -37.31 33.58
N ILE A 3 44.74 -37.16 32.42
CA ILE A 3 43.28 -36.92 32.24
C ILE A 3 42.82 -35.43 32.16
N ALA A 4 42.16 -35.12 31.02
CA ALA A 4 40.98 -34.27 30.69
C ALA A 4 40.69 -32.93 31.44
N ALA A 5 39.97 -31.94 30.90
CA ALA A 5 38.84 -31.97 29.96
C ALA A 5 38.59 -30.63 29.24
N CYS A 6 37.89 -30.73 28.10
CA CYS A 6 37.31 -29.65 27.31
C CYS A 6 35.96 -29.15 27.89
N SER A 7 35.65 -27.89 27.66
CA SER A 7 34.29 -27.30 27.63
C SER A 7 34.44 -25.93 26.94
N GLY A 8 33.79 -25.59 25.81
CA GLY A 8 32.46 -25.96 25.35
C GLY A 8 31.52 -24.79 25.68
N GLY A 9 31.33 -23.87 24.74
CA GLY A 9 30.52 -22.67 24.94
C GLY A 9 30.30 -21.90 23.64
N GLY A 10 29.66 -22.53 22.66
CA GLY A 10 29.04 -21.83 21.54
C GLY A 10 27.67 -21.33 22.00
N SER A 11 27.52 -20.03 22.16
CA SER A 11 26.22 -19.38 22.34
C SER A 11 25.65 -19.05 20.97
N SER A 12 24.74 -19.89 20.50
CA SER A 12 23.84 -19.59 19.38
C SER A 12 22.93 -18.44 19.78
N GLN A 13 23.07 -17.32 19.09
CA GLN A 13 22.04 -16.28 19.06
C GLN A 13 20.96 -16.82 18.11
N ASP A 14 19.86 -17.29 18.68
CA ASP A 14 18.63 -17.51 17.90
C ASP A 14 18.01 -16.13 17.65
N GLU A 15 18.20 -15.64 16.42
CA GLU A 15 17.46 -14.54 15.84
C GLU A 15 15.95 -14.80 15.90
N HIS A 16 15.20 -13.72 16.14
CA HIS A 16 13.76 -13.64 15.89
C HIS A 16 13.49 -13.99 14.43
N ARG A 17 13.28 -15.28 14.13
CA ARG A 17 12.72 -15.72 12.86
C ARG A 17 11.22 -15.43 12.91
N PRO A 18 10.65 -14.57 12.04
CA PRO A 18 9.20 -14.48 11.96
C PRO A 18 8.66 -15.88 11.63
N ALA A 19 7.53 -16.22 12.26
CA ALA A 19 6.83 -17.47 11.99
C ALA A 19 6.62 -17.60 10.48
N ALA A 20 6.93 -18.78 9.92
CA ALA A 20 6.75 -19.05 8.50
C ALA A 20 5.25 -18.91 8.15
N VAL A 21 4.89 -17.74 7.64
CA VAL A 21 3.60 -17.51 6.97
C VAL A 21 3.64 -18.42 5.74
N THR A 22 2.71 -19.36 5.67
CA THR A 22 2.63 -20.35 4.59
C THR A 22 2.67 -19.62 3.25
N ALA A 23 3.62 -20.00 2.40
CA ALA A 23 3.72 -19.41 1.07
C ALA A 23 2.43 -19.72 0.30
N PHE A 24 1.88 -18.73 -0.41
CA PHE A 24 0.91 -19.02 -1.47
C PHE A 24 1.75 -19.44 -2.66
N ASP A 25 1.64 -20.71 -3.02
CA ASP A 25 2.24 -21.24 -4.23
C ASP A 25 1.21 -21.15 -5.36
N LEU A 26 1.66 -20.85 -6.57
CA LEU A 26 0.79 -20.84 -7.73
C LEU A 26 0.12 -22.22 -7.90
N PRO A 27 -1.18 -22.26 -8.25
CA PRO A 27 -1.87 -23.53 -8.44
C PRO A 27 -1.19 -24.41 -9.50
N ALA A 28 -0.92 -25.66 -9.17
CA ALA A 28 -0.37 -26.61 -10.12
C ALA A 28 -1.41 -26.99 -11.20
N ASP A 29 -0.94 -27.66 -12.27
CA ASP A 29 -1.83 -28.15 -13.32
C ASP A 29 -2.92 -29.07 -12.73
N GLY A 30 -4.18 -28.81 -13.12
CA GLY A 30 -5.35 -29.51 -12.60
C GLY A 30 -5.81 -29.11 -11.19
N GLU A 31 -5.12 -28.17 -10.51
CA GLU A 31 -5.60 -27.66 -9.23
C GLU A 31 -6.67 -26.59 -9.40
N LEU A 32 -6.69 -25.84 -10.50
CA LEU A 32 -7.73 -24.86 -10.81
C LEU A 32 -8.84 -25.50 -11.65
N PRO A 33 -10.09 -25.57 -11.14
CA PRO A 33 -11.19 -26.16 -11.89
C PRO A 33 -11.45 -25.43 -13.21
N GLY A 34 -11.36 -26.14 -14.34
CA GLY A 34 -11.62 -25.58 -15.67
C GLY A 34 -10.47 -24.76 -16.27
N TRP A 35 -9.27 -24.83 -15.66
CA TRP A 35 -8.06 -24.19 -16.14
C TRP A 35 -6.92 -25.20 -16.24
N SER A 36 -6.16 -25.09 -17.32
CA SER A 36 -4.94 -25.87 -17.55
C SER A 36 -3.71 -24.96 -17.49
N LEU A 37 -2.65 -25.40 -16.84
CA LEU A 37 -1.38 -24.68 -16.79
C LEU A 37 -0.69 -24.72 -18.16
N VAL A 38 -0.24 -23.57 -18.67
CA VAL A 38 0.36 -23.44 -20.01
C VAL A 38 1.88 -23.29 -19.93
N THR A 39 2.37 -22.50 -18.99
CA THR A 39 3.81 -22.29 -18.76
C THR A 39 4.26 -22.92 -17.45
N GLU A 40 5.53 -23.28 -17.35
CA GLU A 40 6.10 -23.61 -16.04
C GLU A 40 6.05 -22.33 -15.16
N PRO A 41 5.72 -22.44 -13.86
CA PRO A 41 5.74 -21.30 -12.96
C PRO A 41 7.13 -20.69 -12.90
N GLU A 42 7.19 -19.36 -13.06
CA GLU A 42 8.41 -18.57 -12.94
C GLU A 42 8.39 -17.77 -11.65
N HIS A 43 9.59 -17.50 -11.12
CA HIS A 43 9.78 -16.84 -9.84
C HIS A 43 10.83 -15.73 -10.01
N PHE A 44 10.48 -14.50 -9.59
CA PHE A 44 11.39 -13.37 -9.63
C PHE A 44 11.49 -12.72 -8.25
N GLU A 45 12.71 -12.55 -7.76
CA GLU A 45 13.05 -11.85 -6.52
C GLU A 45 13.59 -10.44 -6.85
N ALA A 46 13.90 -9.65 -5.82
CA ALA A 46 14.27 -8.24 -6.03
C ALA A 46 15.52 -8.05 -6.90
N ASP A 47 16.42 -9.04 -6.96
CA ASP A 47 17.68 -8.99 -7.72
C ASP A 47 17.51 -9.23 -9.23
N ASN A 48 16.45 -9.94 -9.63
CA ASN A 48 16.15 -10.26 -11.03
C ASN A 48 14.80 -9.75 -11.54
N LEU A 49 14.00 -9.06 -10.71
CA LEU A 49 12.69 -8.51 -11.09
C LEU A 49 12.71 -7.63 -12.34
N TRP A 50 13.82 -6.94 -12.60
CA TRP A 50 14.01 -6.11 -13.79
C TRP A 50 14.00 -6.92 -15.10
N GLU A 51 14.30 -8.22 -15.05
CA GLU A 51 14.18 -9.14 -16.20
C GLU A 51 12.71 -9.34 -16.58
N TYR A 52 11.81 -9.26 -15.60
CA TYR A 52 10.36 -9.44 -15.79
C TYR A 52 9.63 -8.12 -16.06
N ILE A 53 9.68 -7.15 -15.13
CA ILE A 53 8.94 -5.87 -15.22
C ILE A 53 9.88 -4.68 -15.41
N ASN A 54 10.62 -4.71 -16.52
CA ASN A 54 11.60 -3.69 -16.88
C ASN A 54 11.01 -2.26 -16.82
N GLY A 55 11.63 -1.39 -16.02
CA GLY A 55 11.21 0.00 -15.80
C GLY A 55 10.20 0.20 -14.65
N GLN A 56 9.62 -0.87 -14.11
CA GLN A 56 8.72 -0.82 -12.95
C GLN A 56 9.28 -1.56 -11.72
N ALA A 57 10.35 -2.34 -11.85
CA ALA A 57 10.95 -3.08 -10.74
C ALA A 57 11.24 -2.21 -9.49
N ASP A 58 11.86 -1.04 -9.68
CA ASP A 58 12.17 -0.12 -8.57
C ASP A 58 10.90 0.35 -7.84
N PHE A 59 9.78 0.51 -8.56
CA PHE A 59 8.51 0.89 -7.95
C PHE A 59 8.01 -0.20 -7.00
N PHE A 60 8.05 -1.47 -7.40
CA PHE A 60 7.67 -2.58 -6.53
C PHE A 60 8.62 -2.72 -5.34
N ILE A 61 9.94 -2.62 -5.58
CA ILE A 61 10.98 -2.69 -4.54
C ILE A 61 10.80 -1.57 -3.51
N ASP A 62 10.47 -0.37 -3.95
CA ASP A 62 10.19 0.76 -3.07
C ASP A 62 8.99 0.55 -2.15
N TYR A 63 8.08 -0.34 -2.55
CA TYR A 63 6.91 -0.80 -1.80
C TYR A 63 7.17 -2.12 -1.05
N GLY A 64 8.41 -2.50 -0.77
CA GLY A 64 8.68 -3.67 0.07
C GLY A 64 8.42 -5.01 -0.63
N PHE A 65 8.60 -5.05 -1.95
CA PHE A 65 8.52 -6.28 -2.74
C PHE A 65 9.43 -7.38 -2.18
N VAL A 66 8.89 -8.60 -2.13
CA VAL A 66 9.59 -9.82 -1.72
C VAL A 66 9.85 -10.71 -2.93
N ARG A 67 8.81 -11.09 -3.65
CA ARG A 67 8.86 -11.98 -4.83
C ARG A 67 7.60 -11.83 -5.67
N VAL A 68 7.67 -12.11 -6.97
CA VAL A 68 6.50 -12.40 -7.81
C VAL A 68 6.60 -13.81 -8.35
N ASP A 69 5.49 -14.52 -8.27
CA ASP A 69 5.28 -15.81 -8.92
C ASP A 69 4.34 -15.60 -10.10
N THR A 70 4.72 -16.09 -11.28
CA THR A 70 3.91 -15.88 -12.49
C THR A 70 3.77 -17.15 -13.34
N ALA A 71 2.59 -17.35 -13.92
CA ALA A 71 2.32 -18.41 -14.89
C ALA A 71 1.13 -18.07 -15.78
N GLU A 72 1.09 -18.66 -16.97
CA GLU A 72 -0.06 -18.59 -17.88
C GLU A 72 -0.98 -19.80 -17.67
N TYR A 73 -2.27 -19.52 -17.53
CA TYR A 73 -3.34 -20.51 -17.47
C TYR A 73 -4.30 -20.32 -18.64
N ARG A 74 -4.73 -21.42 -19.25
CA ARG A 74 -5.72 -21.40 -20.34
C ARG A 74 -7.02 -21.99 -19.84
N ASN A 75 -8.13 -21.33 -20.16
CA ASN A 75 -9.44 -21.86 -19.86
C ASN A 75 -9.72 -23.11 -20.71
N ASP A 76 -10.35 -24.13 -20.15
CA ASP A 76 -10.60 -25.38 -20.89
C ASP A 76 -11.77 -25.25 -21.89
N GLN A 77 -12.66 -24.28 -21.68
CA GLN A 77 -13.87 -24.08 -22.49
C GLN A 77 -13.72 -22.97 -23.52
N GLU A 78 -12.85 -22.00 -23.25
CA GLU A 78 -12.60 -20.83 -24.09
C GLU A 78 -11.14 -20.82 -24.60
N SER A 79 -10.87 -20.17 -25.73
CA SER A 79 -9.50 -20.08 -26.25
C SER A 79 -8.60 -19.09 -25.50
N SER A 80 -9.17 -18.34 -24.54
CA SER A 80 -8.47 -17.27 -23.83
C SER A 80 -7.48 -17.81 -22.80
N SER A 81 -6.29 -17.21 -22.78
CA SER A 81 -5.29 -17.38 -21.75
C SER A 81 -5.31 -16.20 -20.78
N VAL A 82 -4.93 -16.46 -19.53
CA VAL A 82 -4.74 -15.47 -18.48
C VAL A 82 -3.34 -15.67 -17.88
N VAL A 83 -2.57 -14.59 -17.83
CA VAL A 83 -1.34 -14.53 -17.03
C VAL A 83 -1.73 -14.18 -15.61
N LEU A 84 -1.38 -15.06 -14.67
CA LEU A 84 -1.54 -14.85 -13.23
C LEU A 84 -0.19 -14.41 -12.66
N GLU A 85 -0.16 -13.23 -12.05
CA GLU A 85 0.96 -12.70 -11.30
C GLU A 85 0.56 -12.56 -9.83
N VAL A 86 1.32 -13.17 -8.93
CA VAL A 86 1.14 -13.05 -7.48
C VAL A 86 2.36 -12.39 -6.88
N TYR A 87 2.24 -11.11 -6.58
CA TYR A 87 3.25 -10.31 -5.92
C TYR A 87 3.12 -10.46 -4.41
N ARG A 88 4.15 -10.98 -3.77
CA ARG A 88 4.30 -10.96 -2.31
C ARG A 88 5.03 -9.70 -1.89
N MET A 89 4.39 -8.95 -1.00
CA MET A 89 4.94 -7.76 -0.36
C MET A 89 5.37 -8.07 1.08
N GLY A 90 6.07 -7.15 1.71
CA GLY A 90 6.56 -7.31 3.08
C GLY A 90 5.44 -7.18 4.12
N ARG A 91 4.46 -6.31 3.86
CA ARG A 91 3.34 -6.00 4.77
C ARG A 91 2.02 -5.81 3.99
N PRO A 92 0.85 -5.97 4.64
CA PRO A 92 -0.43 -5.77 3.96
C PRO A 92 -0.63 -4.37 3.35
N GLN A 93 -0.21 -3.30 4.04
CA GLN A 93 -0.28 -1.94 3.48
C GLN A 93 0.57 -1.72 2.23
N GLU A 94 1.61 -2.52 2.03
CA GLU A 94 2.45 -2.48 0.85
C GLU A 94 1.78 -3.14 -0.36
N ALA A 95 1.08 -4.27 -0.14
CA ALA A 95 0.23 -4.90 -1.16
C ALA A 95 -0.91 -3.98 -1.57
N PHE A 96 -1.60 -3.38 -0.61
CA PHE A 96 -2.56 -2.32 -0.86
C PHE A 96 -1.94 -1.14 -1.63
N GLY A 97 -0.72 -0.74 -1.28
CA GLY A 97 -0.01 0.36 -1.94
C GLY A 97 0.18 0.13 -3.43
N ILE A 98 0.59 -1.08 -3.83
CA ILE A 98 0.69 -1.46 -5.25
C ILE A 98 -0.68 -1.51 -5.91
N PHE A 99 -1.66 -2.19 -5.29
CA PHE A 99 -3.04 -2.25 -5.80
C PHE A 99 -3.62 -0.86 -6.06
N ALA A 100 -3.52 0.02 -5.07
CA ALA A 100 -4.01 1.38 -5.16
C ALA A 100 -3.27 2.16 -6.24
N ALA A 101 -1.95 1.97 -6.37
CA ALA A 101 -1.11 2.60 -7.38
C ALA A 101 -1.48 2.23 -8.81
N GLU A 102 -1.70 0.94 -9.08
CA GLU A 102 -2.06 0.45 -10.41
C GLU A 102 -3.51 0.76 -10.81
N ARG A 103 -4.44 0.83 -9.83
CA ARG A 103 -5.84 1.17 -10.09
C ARG A 103 -5.99 2.58 -10.68
N THR A 104 -6.81 2.67 -11.71
CA THR A 104 -7.20 3.89 -12.41
C THR A 104 -8.64 4.29 -12.07
N PRO A 105 -9.03 5.56 -12.29
CA PRO A 105 -10.42 6.01 -12.05
C PRO A 105 -11.47 5.35 -12.95
N ASP A 106 -11.07 4.75 -14.08
CA ASP A 106 -11.99 4.10 -15.02
C ASP A 106 -12.24 2.62 -14.67
N ASP A 107 -11.46 2.05 -13.75
CA ASP A 107 -11.60 0.66 -13.35
C ASP A 107 -12.84 0.43 -12.48
N ARG A 108 -13.54 -0.67 -12.72
CA ARG A 108 -14.73 -1.06 -11.97
C ARG A 108 -14.35 -1.75 -10.66
N PRO A 109 -14.79 -1.27 -9.49
CA PRO A 109 -14.51 -1.95 -8.23
C PRO A 109 -15.26 -3.29 -8.12
N LEU A 110 -14.64 -4.25 -7.44
CA LEU A 110 -15.17 -5.59 -7.18
C LEU A 110 -14.91 -6.02 -5.72
N GLU A 111 -15.73 -6.95 -5.22
CA GLU A 111 -15.62 -7.56 -3.89
C GLU A 111 -14.86 -8.91 -3.97
N VAL A 112 -13.58 -8.86 -4.39
CA VAL A 112 -12.66 -10.01 -4.36
C VAL A 112 -11.46 -9.66 -3.50
N GLY A 113 -11.00 -10.61 -2.67
CA GLY A 113 -9.99 -10.33 -1.65
C GLY A 113 -10.44 -9.26 -0.65
N ALA A 114 -9.54 -8.35 -0.29
CA ALA A 114 -9.88 -7.17 0.49
C ALA A 114 -10.52 -6.08 -0.39
N GLN A 115 -9.94 -5.81 -1.56
CA GLN A 115 -10.54 -5.01 -2.63
C GLN A 115 -10.00 -5.45 -3.99
N ALA A 116 -10.79 -5.26 -5.04
CA ALA A 116 -10.42 -5.56 -6.41
C ALA A 116 -10.85 -4.46 -7.39
N TYR A 117 -10.18 -4.39 -8.53
CA TYR A 117 -10.54 -3.56 -9.66
C TYR A 117 -10.57 -4.40 -10.94
N LEU A 118 -11.43 -4.04 -11.88
CA LEU A 118 -11.55 -4.66 -13.19
C LEU A 118 -11.47 -3.59 -14.28
N GLY A 119 -10.42 -3.69 -15.10
CA GLY A 119 -10.26 -2.97 -16.35
C GLY A 119 -10.73 -3.79 -17.56
N ALA A 120 -10.35 -3.38 -18.77
CA ALA A 120 -10.81 -4.01 -20.01
C ALA A 120 -10.39 -5.48 -20.18
N ASN A 121 -9.15 -5.80 -19.80
CA ASN A 121 -8.54 -7.13 -19.87
C ASN A 121 -7.70 -7.49 -18.64
N VAL A 122 -7.83 -6.72 -17.56
CA VAL A 122 -7.03 -6.87 -16.34
C VAL A 122 -7.91 -6.84 -15.11
N LEU A 123 -7.66 -7.74 -14.17
CA LEU A 123 -8.24 -7.71 -12.83
C LEU A 123 -7.10 -7.73 -11.82
N GLY A 124 -7.02 -6.69 -10.97
CA GLY A 124 -6.10 -6.63 -9.86
C GLY A 124 -6.85 -6.70 -8.53
N PHE A 125 -6.36 -7.48 -7.57
CA PHE A 125 -6.88 -7.49 -6.20
C PHE A 125 -5.75 -7.63 -5.19
N TRP A 126 -6.01 -7.22 -3.96
CA TRP A 126 -5.08 -7.44 -2.85
C TRP A 126 -5.76 -8.16 -1.69
N GLN A 127 -4.98 -8.95 -0.96
CA GLN A 127 -5.42 -9.71 0.20
C GLN A 127 -4.19 -10.15 1.01
N ALA A 128 -4.18 -9.89 2.32
CA ALA A 128 -2.98 -10.09 3.15
C ALA A 128 -1.79 -9.35 2.54
N GLU A 129 -0.60 -9.95 2.57
CA GLU A 129 0.60 -9.37 1.98
C GLU A 129 0.70 -9.60 0.46
N GLN A 130 -0.40 -9.93 -0.23
CA GLN A 130 -0.41 -10.30 -1.64
C GLN A 130 -1.14 -9.28 -2.49
N TYR A 131 -0.52 -8.89 -3.60
CA TYR A 131 -1.18 -8.24 -4.72
C TYR A 131 -1.23 -9.24 -5.88
N VAL A 132 -2.43 -9.53 -6.36
CA VAL A 132 -2.68 -10.48 -7.45
C VAL A 132 -3.17 -9.74 -8.67
N LYS A 133 -2.58 -10.04 -9.83
CA LYS A 133 -2.93 -9.46 -11.11
C LYS A 133 -3.20 -10.55 -12.12
N LEU A 134 -4.37 -10.48 -12.75
CA LEU A 134 -4.80 -11.37 -13.81
C LEU A 134 -4.88 -10.54 -15.10
N THR A 135 -4.11 -10.91 -16.10
CA THR A 135 -4.09 -10.22 -17.40
C THR A 135 -4.47 -11.18 -18.52
N SER A 136 -5.48 -10.83 -19.31
CA SER A 136 -5.82 -11.55 -20.54
C SER A 136 -5.37 -10.80 -21.79
N PHE A 137 -5.12 -11.53 -22.87
CA PHE A 137 -4.85 -10.94 -24.19
C PHE A 137 -6.13 -10.56 -24.94
N ASP A 138 -7.28 -11.09 -24.51
CA ASP A 138 -8.59 -10.80 -25.07
C ASP A 138 -9.34 -9.77 -24.20
N GLU A 139 -10.42 -9.20 -24.72
CA GLU A 139 -11.30 -8.25 -24.03
C GLU A 139 -12.77 -8.63 -24.19
N GLY A 140 -13.63 -8.09 -23.31
CA GLY A 140 -15.08 -8.13 -23.43
C GLY A 140 -15.79 -8.98 -22.38
N PRO A 141 -17.13 -9.09 -22.44
CA PRO A 141 -17.93 -9.60 -21.32
C PRO A 141 -17.63 -11.05 -20.91
N ALA A 142 -17.19 -11.90 -21.84
CA ALA A 142 -16.78 -13.27 -21.54
C ALA A 142 -15.46 -13.29 -20.77
N VAL A 143 -14.49 -12.45 -21.19
CA VAL A 143 -13.20 -12.30 -20.50
C VAL A 143 -13.39 -11.71 -19.11
N GLU A 144 -14.25 -10.71 -18.94
CA GLU A 144 -14.56 -10.17 -17.62
C GLU A 144 -15.07 -11.26 -16.66
N GLN A 145 -15.99 -12.11 -17.11
CA GLN A 145 -16.51 -13.21 -16.29
C GLN A 145 -15.42 -14.26 -15.96
N LEU A 146 -14.56 -14.56 -16.93
CA LEU A 146 -13.41 -15.45 -16.73
C LEU A 146 -12.44 -14.90 -15.68
N LEU A 147 -12.08 -13.62 -15.77
CA LEU A 147 -11.18 -12.96 -14.83
C LEU A 147 -11.78 -12.94 -13.42
N ILE A 148 -13.06 -12.58 -13.27
CA ILE A 148 -13.76 -12.56 -11.97
C ILE A 148 -13.75 -13.96 -11.35
N GLY A 149 -14.18 -14.98 -12.09
CA GLY A 149 -14.26 -16.34 -11.57
C GLY A 149 -12.90 -16.91 -11.17
N LEU A 150 -11.84 -16.62 -11.95
CA LEU A 150 -10.48 -17.01 -11.58
C LEU A 150 -9.98 -16.25 -10.35
N ALA A 151 -10.27 -14.95 -10.25
CA ALA A 151 -9.88 -14.14 -9.09
C ALA A 151 -10.52 -14.65 -7.79
N GLU A 152 -11.82 -15.00 -7.83
CA GLU A 152 -12.54 -15.59 -6.69
C GLU A 152 -11.93 -16.93 -6.26
N GLU A 153 -11.59 -17.80 -7.22
CA GLU A 153 -10.95 -19.09 -6.95
C GLU A 153 -9.57 -18.91 -6.31
N ILE A 154 -8.73 -18.00 -6.82
CA ILE A 154 -7.42 -17.69 -6.23
C ILE A 154 -7.59 -17.08 -4.84
N SER A 155 -8.47 -16.08 -4.68
CA SER A 155 -8.73 -15.42 -3.39
C SER A 155 -9.18 -16.42 -2.32
N SER A 156 -9.97 -17.45 -2.68
CA SER A 156 -10.42 -18.49 -1.76
C SER A 156 -9.29 -19.34 -1.16
N ARG A 157 -8.11 -19.35 -1.81
CA ARG A 157 -6.91 -20.09 -1.39
C ARG A 157 -5.94 -19.23 -0.59
N ILE A 158 -6.13 -17.91 -0.61
CA ILE A 158 -5.34 -16.97 0.20
C ILE A 158 -6.01 -16.86 1.58
N PRO A 159 -5.26 -16.98 2.68
CA PRO A 159 -5.84 -16.78 4.01
C PRO A 159 -6.53 -15.42 4.13
N SER A 160 -7.70 -15.40 4.75
CA SER A 160 -8.32 -14.14 5.17
C SER A 160 -7.57 -13.57 6.37
N GLN A 161 -7.23 -12.30 6.34
CA GLN A 161 -6.71 -11.57 7.49
C GLN A 161 -7.70 -10.47 7.87
N GLU A 162 -7.99 -10.35 9.17
CA GLU A 162 -8.87 -9.30 9.66
C GLU A 162 -8.07 -7.99 9.85
N ARG A 163 -8.58 -6.89 9.28
CA ARG A 163 -8.17 -5.50 9.55
C ARG A 163 -6.75 -5.11 9.14
N GLU A 164 -6.47 -5.17 7.85
CA GLU A 164 -5.13 -4.86 7.33
C GLU A 164 -4.80 -3.35 7.29
N LEU A 165 -5.80 -2.45 7.28
CA LEU A 165 -5.58 -1.00 7.07
C LEU A 165 -6.43 -0.11 7.99
N GLU A 166 -6.34 -0.31 9.31
CA GLU A 166 -7.11 0.49 10.29
C GLU A 166 -6.90 2.00 10.13
N THR A 167 -5.71 2.44 9.68
CA THR A 167 -5.41 3.86 9.44
C THR A 167 -6.28 4.47 8.34
N LEU A 168 -6.74 3.70 7.35
CA LEU A 168 -7.67 4.20 6.32
C LEU A 168 -9.06 4.51 6.88
N LEU A 169 -9.44 3.93 8.03
CA LEU A 169 -10.74 4.19 8.68
C LEU A 169 -10.80 5.54 9.40
N LEU A 170 -9.65 6.20 9.57
CA LEU A 170 -9.56 7.52 10.22
C LEU A 170 -9.96 8.65 9.27
N PHE A 171 -9.89 8.40 7.97
CA PHE A 171 -10.19 9.41 6.96
C PHE A 171 -11.70 9.71 6.93
N PRO A 172 -12.11 11.00 7.02
CA PRO A 172 -13.52 11.38 6.93
C PRO A 172 -14.19 10.92 5.62
N GLU A 173 -15.48 10.60 5.69
CA GLU A 173 -16.23 10.21 4.48
C GLU A 173 -16.75 11.41 3.68
N ASP A 174 -17.01 12.54 4.34
CA ASP A 174 -17.54 13.72 3.67
C ASP A 174 -16.51 14.34 2.72
N GLY A 175 -16.93 14.65 1.49
CA GLY A 175 -16.06 15.20 0.44
C GLY A 175 -15.00 14.25 -0.12
N ARG A 176 -14.93 12.98 0.33
CA ARG A 176 -13.94 11.99 -0.12
C ARG A 176 -14.11 11.69 -1.61
N VAL A 177 -13.02 11.70 -2.36
CA VAL A 177 -12.99 11.24 -3.75
C VAL A 177 -12.91 9.72 -3.74
N GLU A 178 -13.85 9.08 -4.44
CA GLU A 178 -13.91 7.61 -4.56
C GLU A 178 -12.58 7.06 -5.10
N ALA A 179 -12.14 5.94 -4.53
CA ALA A 179 -10.96 5.22 -5.00
C ALA A 179 -9.64 6.04 -4.98
N SER A 180 -9.57 7.11 -4.19
CA SER A 180 -8.40 8.01 -4.13
C SER A 180 -7.39 7.66 -3.03
N GLU A 181 -7.64 6.61 -2.26
CA GLU A 181 -6.74 6.17 -1.19
C GLU A 181 -5.39 5.74 -1.76
N ARG A 182 -4.31 6.13 -1.08
CA ARG A 182 -2.94 5.76 -1.43
C ARG A 182 -2.16 5.43 -0.16
N PHE A 183 -1.22 4.50 -0.28
CA PHE A 183 -0.17 4.24 0.69
C PHE A 183 1.18 4.62 0.06
N ILE A 184 2.04 5.29 0.83
CA ILE A 184 3.34 5.80 0.39
C ILE A 184 4.37 5.31 1.43
N PRO A 185 5.17 4.28 1.10
CA PRO A 185 6.01 3.58 2.07
C PRO A 185 7.15 4.44 2.60
N LYS A 186 7.65 5.38 1.80
CA LYS A 186 8.83 6.19 2.14
C LYS A 186 8.83 7.54 1.43
N ASN A 187 9.66 8.45 1.94
CA ASN A 187 9.93 9.76 1.34
C ASN A 187 8.68 10.64 1.15
N PHE A 188 7.68 10.51 2.03
CA PHE A 188 6.49 11.35 1.94
C PHE A 188 6.86 12.82 2.13
N LEU A 189 6.28 13.71 1.31
CA LEU A 189 6.64 15.14 1.24
C LEU A 189 8.15 15.41 0.98
N GLY A 190 8.85 14.45 0.36
CA GLY A 190 10.29 14.53 0.12
C GLY A 190 11.13 14.42 1.40
N GLN A 191 10.55 13.92 2.49
CA GLN A 191 11.24 13.72 3.77
C GLN A 191 11.52 12.23 4.00
N PRO A 192 12.79 11.80 4.07
CA PRO A 192 13.13 10.39 4.21
C PRO A 192 12.72 9.77 5.55
N TYR A 193 12.40 10.59 6.55
CA TYR A 193 11.88 10.15 7.85
C TYR A 193 10.35 10.06 7.90
N LEU A 194 9.64 10.50 6.86
CA LEU A 194 8.20 10.30 6.74
C LEU A 194 7.94 9.05 5.88
N SER A 195 7.92 7.90 6.54
CA SER A 195 7.50 6.60 5.99
C SER A 195 6.07 6.28 6.38
N ASP A 196 5.49 5.23 5.79
CA ASP A 196 4.17 4.72 6.19
C ASP A 196 3.05 5.79 6.15
N ALA A 197 3.02 6.56 5.07
CA ALA A 197 2.04 7.62 4.87
C ALA A 197 0.83 7.12 4.08
N TYR A 198 -0.36 7.44 4.56
CA TYR A 198 -1.63 7.27 3.86
C TYR A 198 -2.11 8.62 3.36
N ARG A 199 -2.71 8.65 2.17
CA ARG A 199 -3.28 9.86 1.58
C ARG A 199 -4.63 9.55 0.95
N VAL A 200 -5.58 10.47 1.10
CA VAL A 200 -6.88 10.41 0.43
C VAL A 200 -7.21 11.78 -0.13
N ASP A 201 -7.78 11.82 -1.34
CA ASP A 201 -8.10 13.06 -2.02
C ASP A 201 -9.56 13.46 -1.70
N TYR A 202 -9.80 14.76 -1.54
CA TYR A 202 -11.10 15.35 -1.19
C TYR A 202 -11.46 16.51 -2.11
N THR A 203 -12.75 16.71 -2.31
CA THR A 203 -13.31 17.90 -2.96
C THR A 203 -14.36 18.54 -2.07
N TYR A 204 -14.11 19.77 -1.64
CA TYR A 204 -15.03 20.60 -0.86
C TYR A 204 -15.30 21.90 -1.63
N ASP A 205 -16.56 22.19 -1.99
CA ASP A 205 -16.94 23.40 -2.73
C ASP A 205 -16.04 23.69 -3.96
N ASP A 206 -15.83 22.66 -4.80
CA ASP A 206 -14.92 22.67 -5.97
C ASP A 206 -13.42 22.89 -5.65
N GLN A 207 -13.03 22.85 -4.38
CA GLN A 207 -11.64 22.93 -3.94
C GLN A 207 -11.07 21.56 -3.61
N GLN A 208 -9.93 21.26 -4.22
CA GLN A 208 -9.19 20.03 -3.93
C GLN A 208 -8.34 20.20 -2.67
N VAL A 209 -8.38 19.17 -1.83
CA VAL A 209 -7.53 19.00 -0.65
C VAL A 209 -7.11 17.54 -0.59
N GLN A 210 -5.88 17.26 -0.16
CA GLN A 210 -5.45 15.91 0.13
C GLN A 210 -5.20 15.80 1.63
N LEU A 211 -5.93 14.92 2.29
CA LEU A 211 -5.66 14.60 3.68
C LEU A 211 -4.60 13.50 3.73
N PHE A 212 -3.78 13.53 4.77
CA PHE A 212 -2.79 12.50 5.00
C PHE A 212 -2.69 12.12 6.47
N VAL A 213 -2.25 10.89 6.72
CA VAL A 213 -1.85 10.36 8.02
C VAL A 213 -0.51 9.65 7.85
N VAL A 214 0.43 9.88 8.76
CA VAL A 214 1.72 9.18 8.84
C VAL A 214 1.73 8.43 10.16
N ASP A 215 1.79 7.11 10.11
CA ASP A 215 1.96 6.29 11.30
C ASP A 215 3.44 6.28 11.71
N THR A 216 3.70 6.39 13.02
CA THR A 216 5.05 6.26 13.59
C THR A 216 5.04 5.20 14.69
N ALA A 217 6.21 4.72 15.10
CA ALA A 217 6.30 3.65 16.09
C ALA A 217 5.91 4.09 17.51
N SER A 218 5.91 5.40 17.79
CA SER A 218 5.63 5.94 19.12
C SER A 218 5.25 7.42 19.11
N PRO A 219 4.54 7.92 20.13
CA PRO A 219 4.29 9.36 20.28
C PRO A 219 5.56 10.22 20.28
N GLU A 220 6.66 9.70 20.84
CA GLU A 220 7.96 10.39 20.86
C GLU A 220 8.54 10.54 19.45
N GLU A 221 8.40 9.52 18.60
CA GLU A 221 8.81 9.57 17.20
C GLU A 221 7.94 10.54 16.40
N ALA A 222 6.61 10.50 16.58
CA ALA A 222 5.69 11.46 15.97
C ALA A 222 6.06 12.90 16.32
N GLN A 223 6.34 13.18 17.60
CA GLN A 223 6.76 14.50 18.04
C GLN A 223 8.11 14.93 17.41
N SER A 224 9.06 13.99 17.31
CA SER A 224 10.35 14.22 16.64
C SER A 224 10.16 14.56 15.15
N HIS A 225 9.33 13.80 14.44
CA HIS A 225 9.02 14.03 13.03
C HIS A 225 8.28 15.35 12.81
N PHE A 226 7.32 15.69 13.66
CA PHE A 226 6.60 16.97 13.62
C PHE A 226 7.57 18.14 13.76
N LYS A 227 8.47 18.09 14.74
CA LYS A 227 9.49 19.12 14.95
C LYS A 227 10.44 19.25 13.77
N ARG A 228 10.89 18.13 13.18
CA ARG A 228 11.76 18.15 12.00
C ARG A 228 11.06 18.79 10.79
N LEU A 229 9.77 18.55 10.63
CA LEU A 229 8.98 19.16 9.57
C LEU A 229 8.78 20.67 9.80
N GLU A 230 8.53 21.08 11.04
CA GLU A 230 8.49 22.50 11.43
C GLU A 230 9.82 23.19 11.12
N ASP A 231 10.94 22.63 11.59
CA ASP A 231 12.29 23.17 11.35
C ASP A 231 12.60 23.26 9.85
N PHE A 232 12.21 22.24 9.07
CA PHE A 232 12.36 22.21 7.62
C PHE A 232 11.60 23.35 6.93
N HIS A 233 10.36 23.62 7.32
CA HIS A 233 9.57 24.72 6.76
C HIS A 233 10.10 26.08 7.20
N ARG A 234 10.47 26.26 8.47
CA ARG A 234 11.05 27.52 8.99
C ARG A 234 12.41 27.84 8.38
N GLY A 235 13.19 26.81 8.01
CA GLY A 235 14.47 26.97 7.33
C GLY A 235 14.37 27.40 5.87
N ARG A 236 13.16 27.42 5.29
CA ARG A 236 12.92 27.86 3.91
C ARG A 236 12.33 29.27 3.89
N ASP A 237 12.92 30.16 3.10
CA ASP A 237 12.34 31.48 2.80
C ASP A 237 11.25 31.35 1.72
N GLN A 238 10.22 30.55 2.00
CA GLN A 238 9.18 30.15 1.04
C GLN A 238 7.75 30.25 1.61
N GLY A 239 7.51 31.17 2.54
CA GLY A 239 6.17 31.40 3.10
C GLY A 239 6.20 31.73 4.58
N GLN A 240 5.02 31.93 5.14
CA GLN A 240 4.85 32.15 6.57
C GLN A 240 4.59 30.82 7.27
N VAL A 241 5.34 30.53 8.33
CA VAL A 241 5.19 29.34 9.17
C VAL A 241 4.70 29.74 10.56
N THR A 242 3.49 29.30 10.91
CA THR A 242 2.84 29.62 12.18
C THR A 242 2.42 28.34 12.89
N LEU A 243 2.62 28.27 14.21
CA LEU A 243 2.02 27.22 15.04
C LEU A 243 0.79 27.82 15.71
N GLU A 244 -0.39 27.35 15.33
CA GLU A 244 -1.67 27.77 15.88
C GLU A 244 -2.08 26.82 17.00
N THR A 245 -2.40 27.39 18.16
CA THR A 245 -2.75 26.65 19.37
C THR A 245 -4.23 26.84 19.75
N THR A 246 -5.07 27.30 18.81
CA THR A 246 -6.51 27.46 19.04
C THR A 246 -7.25 26.14 18.93
N GLU A 247 -6.68 25.19 18.19
CA GLU A 247 -7.13 23.81 18.07
C GLU A 247 -6.36 22.90 19.04
N ASP A 248 -6.97 21.76 19.37
CA ASP A 248 -6.33 20.65 20.09
C ASP A 248 -6.46 19.39 19.24
N PRO A 249 -5.36 18.86 18.66
CA PRO A 249 -3.97 19.30 18.83
C PRO A 249 -3.64 20.62 18.10
N PRO A 250 -2.56 21.32 18.50
CA PRO A 250 -2.04 22.47 17.77
C PRO A 250 -1.71 22.15 16.31
N MET A 251 -1.90 23.13 15.43
CA MET A 251 -1.69 22.99 13.99
C MET A 251 -0.53 23.85 13.49
N LEU A 252 0.44 23.21 12.84
CA LEU A 252 1.46 23.89 12.04
C LEU A 252 0.84 24.31 10.70
N ILE A 253 0.79 25.62 10.47
CA ILE A 253 0.30 26.24 9.24
C ILE A 253 1.48 26.76 8.43
N VAL A 254 1.59 26.30 7.19
CA VAL A 254 2.55 26.79 6.21
C VAL A 254 1.78 27.50 5.09
N ASP A 255 1.83 28.83 5.09
CA ASP A 255 1.27 29.66 4.01
C ASP A 255 2.37 30.02 3.01
N GLY A 256 2.48 29.21 1.96
CA GLY A 256 3.47 29.37 0.90
C GLY A 256 2.94 28.86 -0.45
N PRO A 257 3.82 28.68 -1.44
CA PRO A 257 3.47 28.11 -2.74
C PRO A 257 2.83 26.71 -2.60
N SER A 258 3.35 25.91 -1.67
CA SER A 258 2.77 24.63 -1.27
C SER A 258 2.19 24.78 0.13
N LYS A 259 0.90 25.12 0.21
CA LYS A 259 0.18 25.23 1.48
C LYS A 259 0.09 23.87 2.17
N THR A 260 0.39 23.85 3.45
CA THR A 260 0.40 22.65 4.29
C THR A 260 -0.19 22.98 5.65
N VAL A 261 -1.06 22.10 6.15
CA VAL A 261 -1.52 22.07 7.54
C VAL A 261 -1.07 20.74 8.12
N VAL A 262 -0.42 20.75 9.27
CA VAL A 262 0.06 19.52 9.94
C VAL A 262 -0.27 19.60 11.42
N PHE A 263 -0.69 18.48 11.99
CA PHE A 263 -0.80 18.29 13.43
C PHE A 263 -0.10 16.99 13.82
N GLN A 264 0.16 16.85 15.13
CA GLN A 264 0.62 15.60 15.72
C GLN A 264 -0.38 15.20 16.81
N LEU A 265 -0.80 13.94 16.79
CA LEU A 265 -1.71 13.35 17.76
C LEU A 265 -1.33 11.89 17.97
N ASP A 266 -1.18 11.48 19.24
CA ASP A 266 -0.63 10.17 19.61
C ASP A 266 0.66 9.84 18.85
N HIS A 267 0.74 8.66 18.24
CA HIS A 267 1.86 8.17 17.44
C HIS A 267 1.73 8.55 15.96
N ARG A 268 0.96 9.58 15.62
CA ARG A 268 0.66 9.95 14.23
C ARG A 268 0.97 11.41 13.94
N LEU A 269 1.34 11.68 12.69
CA LEU A 269 1.17 13.01 12.10
C LEU A 269 -0.03 12.95 11.17
N GLY A 270 -0.87 13.98 11.21
CA GLY A 270 -1.98 14.12 10.28
C GLY A 270 -2.00 15.53 9.69
N GLY A 271 -2.75 15.72 8.62
CA GLY A 271 -2.87 17.04 8.04
C GLY A 271 -3.48 17.10 6.66
N ALA A 272 -3.35 18.26 6.06
CA ALA A 272 -3.84 18.58 4.73
C ALA A 272 -2.72 19.17 3.86
N ILE A 273 -2.71 18.80 2.58
CA ILE A 273 -1.83 19.33 1.53
C ILE A 273 -2.61 19.53 0.23
N GLY A 274 -1.94 20.05 -0.80
CA GLY A 274 -2.53 20.19 -2.14
C GLY A 274 -3.66 21.23 -2.24
N MET A 275 -3.86 22.01 -1.17
CA MET A 275 -4.96 22.96 -1.04
C MET A 275 -4.62 24.32 -1.66
N ARG A 276 -5.65 25.02 -2.16
CA ARG A 276 -5.54 26.45 -2.55
C ARG A 276 -5.92 27.40 -1.41
N SER A 277 -6.91 27.00 -0.62
CA SER A 277 -7.45 27.72 0.54
C SER A 277 -6.94 27.11 1.84
N LEU A 278 -6.34 27.92 2.72
CA LEU A 278 -5.96 27.46 4.05
C LEU A 278 -7.18 27.16 4.92
N ASP A 279 -8.27 27.91 4.78
CA ASP A 279 -9.46 27.70 5.60
C ASP A 279 -10.05 26.31 5.36
N THR A 280 -10.14 25.89 4.11
CA THR A 280 -10.64 24.56 3.71
C THR A 280 -9.71 23.45 4.19
N GLY A 281 -8.40 23.62 4.02
CA GLY A 281 -7.44 22.63 4.49
C GLY A 281 -7.36 22.52 6.02
N ARG A 282 -7.51 23.64 6.74
CA ARG A 282 -7.60 23.66 8.21
C ARG A 282 -8.86 22.93 8.68
N ALA A 283 -10.02 23.27 8.13
CA ALA A 283 -11.27 22.60 8.49
C ALA A 283 -11.21 21.08 8.24
N ALA A 284 -10.66 20.67 7.09
CA ALA A 284 -10.47 19.26 6.76
C ALA A 284 -9.47 18.56 7.71
N ALA A 285 -8.38 19.22 8.09
CA ALA A 285 -7.41 18.70 9.05
C ALA A 285 -8.00 18.57 10.47
N VAL A 286 -8.86 19.50 10.91
CA VAL A 286 -9.61 19.40 12.17
C VAL A 286 -10.53 18.19 12.14
N ALA A 287 -11.32 18.03 11.08
CA ALA A 287 -12.22 16.89 10.92
C ALA A 287 -11.48 15.54 10.93
N LEU A 288 -10.25 15.50 10.40
CA LEU A 288 -9.38 14.32 10.50
C LEU A 288 -8.87 14.10 11.92
N ALA A 289 -8.43 15.15 12.61
CA ALA A 289 -7.94 15.05 13.99
C ALA A 289 -9.03 14.53 14.95
N GLU A 290 -10.31 14.88 14.73
CA GLU A 290 -11.45 14.35 15.51
C GLU A 290 -11.69 12.84 15.34
N LYS A 291 -11.09 12.21 14.32
CA LYS A 291 -11.20 10.76 14.06
C LYS A 291 -10.06 9.93 14.65
N ILE A 292 -8.97 10.59 15.05
CA ILE A 292 -7.78 9.97 15.63
C ILE A 292 -7.90 9.95 17.14
#